data_AF-A0A0S4STF0-F1
#
_entry.id   AF-A0A0S4STF0-F1
#
_cell.length_a   1.000
_cell.length_b   1.000
_cell.length_c   1.000
_cell.angle_alpha   90.00
_cell.angle_beta   90.00
_cell.angle_gamma   90.00
#
_symmetry.space_group_name_H-M   'P 1'
#
loop_
_entity.id
_entity.type
_entity.pdbx_description
1 polymer ?
#
loop_
_entity_poly.entity_id
_entity_poly.type
_entity_poly.pdbx_seq_one_letter_code
_entity_poly.pdbx_strand_id
1 'polypeptide(L)'
;MIYIDEKTTAKYLNITNCVKSIQKMYKIMQTKDYAMGGKNANSHGMRISIPRDKHTNNIFIAMPGFLGGEYQVAGLKWHGPNIRGSTRGTTNYTLILNKPNTGAPIAFFEANLLTSYRTAALSLYATTLLKQAQTINKVGLIGGG
;
A
#
# COMPACT_ATOMS: atom_id res chain seq x y z
N MET A 1 14.57 -14.48 -6.01
CA MET A 1 13.73 -13.26 -5.93
C MET A 1 13.43 -12.80 -7.34
N ILE A 2 12.17 -12.53 -7.65
CA ILE A 2 11.74 -12.03 -8.97
C ILE A 2 11.61 -10.50 -8.91
N TYR A 3 12.04 -9.79 -9.97
CA TYR A 3 11.77 -8.36 -10.14
C TYR A 3 10.51 -8.16 -10.96
N ILE A 4 9.60 -7.28 -10.52
CA ILE A 4 8.33 -7.00 -11.18
C ILE A 4 8.22 -5.49 -11.39
N ASP A 5 8.32 -5.06 -12.63
CA ASP A 5 8.20 -3.65 -13.03
C ASP A 5 6.73 -3.19 -13.13
N GLU A 6 6.51 -1.89 -13.30
CA GLU A 6 5.18 -1.31 -13.49
C GLU A 6 4.45 -1.89 -14.71
N LYS A 7 5.18 -2.13 -15.81
CA LYS A 7 4.60 -2.67 -17.06
C LYS A 7 4.05 -4.08 -16.87
N THR A 8 4.75 -4.91 -16.11
CA THR A 8 4.33 -6.27 -15.76
C THR A 8 3.16 -6.19 -14.80
N THR A 9 3.25 -5.36 -13.76
CA THR A 9 2.17 -5.14 -12.79
C THR A 9 0.87 -4.71 -13.47
N ALA A 10 0.93 -3.77 -14.42
CA ALA A 10 -0.22 -3.26 -15.16
C ALA A 10 -1.01 -4.35 -15.89
N LYS A 11 -0.36 -5.42 -16.37
CA LYS A 11 -1.03 -6.54 -17.05
C LYS A 11 -1.95 -7.34 -16.14
N TYR A 12 -1.72 -7.31 -14.83
CA TYR A 12 -2.44 -8.10 -13.83
C TYR A 12 -3.36 -7.27 -12.93
N LEU A 13 -3.23 -5.94 -12.96
CA LEU A 13 -4.06 -5.06 -12.13
C LEU A 13 -5.50 -4.99 -12.65
N ASN A 14 -6.43 -5.29 -11.75
CA ASN A 14 -7.85 -5.16 -11.98
C ASN A 14 -8.52 -4.65 -10.70
N ILE A 15 -9.23 -3.52 -10.78
CA ILE A 15 -9.76 -2.84 -9.59
C ILE A 15 -10.74 -3.71 -8.80
N THR A 16 -11.57 -4.51 -9.47
CA THR A 16 -12.51 -5.44 -8.82
C THR A 16 -11.77 -6.53 -8.05
N ASN A 17 -10.69 -7.07 -8.62
CA ASN A 17 -9.85 -8.04 -7.92
C ASN A 17 -9.11 -7.39 -6.74
N CYS A 18 -8.63 -6.15 -6.89
CA CYS A 18 -8.03 -5.41 -5.78
C CYS A 18 -9.03 -5.22 -4.62
N VAL A 19 -10.29 -4.87 -4.90
CA VAL A 19 -11.35 -4.75 -3.88
C VAL A 19 -11.56 -6.08 -3.16
N LYS A 20 -11.61 -7.20 -3.89
CA LYS A 20 -11.72 -8.55 -3.30
C LYS A 20 -10.50 -8.88 -2.42
N SER A 21 -9.30 -8.50 -2.84
CA SER A 21 -8.08 -8.68 -2.02
C SER A 21 -8.13 -7.86 -0.74
N ILE A 22 -8.59 -6.60 -0.79
CA ILE A 22 -8.79 -5.77 0.41
C ILE A 22 -9.83 -6.39 1.35
N GLN A 23 -10.93 -6.93 0.81
CA GLN A 23 -11.93 -7.65 1.61
C GLN A 23 -11.34 -8.85 2.34
N LYS A 24 -10.56 -9.70 1.65
CA LYS A 24 -9.86 -10.85 2.25
C LYS A 24 -8.88 -10.41 3.33
N MET A 25 -8.08 -9.38 3.05
CA MET A 25 -7.15 -8.80 4.01
C MET A 25 -7.89 -8.37 5.30
N TYR A 26 -9.01 -7.66 5.20
CA TYR A 26 -9.78 -7.26 6.40
C TYR A 26 -10.32 -8.45 7.20
N LYS A 27 -10.73 -9.55 6.55
CA LYS A 27 -11.15 -10.77 7.26
C LYS A 27 -9.99 -11.38 8.07
N ILE A 28 -8.78 -11.40 7.52
CA ILE A 28 -7.57 -11.86 8.22
C ILE A 28 -7.19 -10.91 9.36
N MET A 29 -7.34 -9.60 9.15
CA MET A 29 -7.09 -8.62 10.21
C MET A 29 -8.08 -8.77 11.37
N GLN A 30 -9.34 -9.10 11.11
CA GLN A 30 -10.34 -9.37 12.15
C GLN A 30 -9.94 -10.55 13.05
N THR A 31 -9.27 -11.56 12.51
CA THR A 31 -8.73 -12.69 13.29
C THR A 31 -7.37 -12.39 13.91
N LYS A 32 -6.87 -11.15 13.77
CA LYS A 32 -5.55 -10.69 14.26
C LYS A 32 -4.36 -11.48 13.71
N ASP A 33 -4.52 -12.13 12.57
CA ASP A 33 -3.45 -12.90 11.91
C ASP A 33 -2.65 -12.01 10.95
N TYR A 34 -2.08 -10.95 11.52
CA TYR A 34 -1.27 -9.97 10.81
C TYR A 34 -0.33 -9.26 11.79
N ALA A 35 0.71 -8.61 11.26
CA ALA A 35 1.52 -7.68 12.03
C ALA A 35 1.93 -6.51 11.13
N MET A 36 2.03 -5.31 11.69
CA MET A 36 2.69 -4.16 11.07
C MET A 36 3.85 -3.70 11.95
N GLY A 37 4.59 -2.67 11.54
CA GLY A 37 5.71 -2.13 12.32
C GLY A 37 5.30 -1.56 13.69
N GLY A 38 6.30 -1.19 14.49
CA GLY A 38 6.13 -0.48 15.77
C GLY A 38 5.72 -1.36 16.95
N LYS A 39 5.76 -0.77 18.16
CA LYS A 39 5.61 -1.48 19.44
C LYS A 39 4.31 -2.30 19.57
N ASN A 40 3.22 -1.82 18.97
CA ASN A 40 1.90 -2.45 19.06
C ASN A 40 1.57 -3.34 17.84
N ALA A 41 2.57 -3.66 17.01
CA ALA A 41 2.41 -4.38 15.74
C ALA A 41 1.36 -3.74 14.80
N ASN A 42 1.20 -2.42 14.86
CA ASN A 42 0.10 -1.67 14.23
C ASN A 42 0.49 -0.26 13.75
N SER A 43 1.78 0.05 13.61
CA SER A 43 2.23 1.33 13.08
C SER A 43 1.99 1.42 11.57
N HIS A 44 1.53 2.59 11.12
CA HIS A 44 1.39 2.88 9.69
C HIS A 44 2.74 2.84 8.95
N GLY A 45 3.83 3.22 9.63
CA GLY A 45 5.17 3.19 9.07
C GLY A 45 6.19 3.90 9.94
N MET A 46 7.45 3.84 9.54
CA MET A 46 8.58 4.51 10.15
C MET A 46 9.15 5.52 9.17
N ARG A 47 9.20 6.78 9.59
CA ARG A 47 9.62 7.91 8.75
C ARG A 47 11.09 8.24 8.99
N ILE A 48 11.82 8.48 7.91
CA ILE A 48 13.08 9.23 7.95
C ILE A 48 12.89 10.57 7.23
N SER A 49 13.60 11.59 7.72
CA SER A 49 13.57 12.95 7.18
C SER A 49 15.00 13.37 6.87
N ILE A 50 15.29 13.57 5.59
CA ILE A 50 16.62 13.94 5.10
C ILE A 50 16.54 15.42 4.70
N PRO A 51 17.34 16.32 5.30
CA PRO A 51 17.39 17.72 4.87
C PRO A 51 17.65 17.83 3.36
N ARG A 52 16.85 18.62 2.65
CA ARG A 52 17.04 18.90 1.22
C ARG A 52 17.59 20.31 1.01
N ASP A 53 16.95 21.29 1.64
CA ASP A 53 17.33 22.70 1.62
C ASP A 53 16.91 23.38 2.94
N LYS A 54 17.00 24.73 3.01
CA LYS A 54 16.68 25.50 4.22
C LYS A 54 15.23 25.35 4.70
N HIS A 55 14.31 24.92 3.84
CA HIS A 55 12.86 24.91 4.10
C HIS A 55 12.20 23.55 3.87
N THR A 56 12.86 22.62 3.18
CA THR A 56 12.27 21.34 2.80
C THR A 56 13.13 20.13 3.15
N ASN A 57 12.44 19.00 3.36
CA ASN A 57 13.06 17.70 3.61
C ASN A 57 12.58 16.69 2.57
N ASN A 58 13.47 15.79 2.19
CA ASN A 58 13.12 14.54 1.53
C ASN A 58 12.65 13.53 2.58
N ILE A 59 11.39 13.10 2.47
CA ILE A 59 10.79 12.17 3.43
C ILE A 59 10.73 10.78 2.83
N PHE A 60 11.23 9.76 3.54
CA PHE A 60 10.98 8.38 3.17
C PHE A 60 10.23 7.66 4.29
N ILE A 61 9.41 6.68 3.92
CA ILE A 61 8.57 5.93 4.86
C ILE A 61 8.70 4.43 4.58
N ALA A 62 9.08 3.69 5.62
CA ALA A 62 9.09 2.24 5.67
C ALA A 62 7.80 1.73 6.28
N MET A 63 7.09 0.86 5.56
CA MET A 63 5.84 0.24 6.01
C MET A 63 6.02 -1.29 5.99
N PRO A 64 6.69 -1.86 7.00
CA PRO A 64 6.82 -3.31 7.13
C PRO A 64 5.49 -3.92 7.59
N GLY A 65 5.22 -5.14 7.13
CA GLY A 65 4.07 -5.91 7.60
C GLY A 65 4.13 -7.39 7.24
N PHE A 66 3.27 -8.16 7.90
CA PHE A 66 3.00 -9.57 7.67
C PHE A 66 1.48 -9.74 7.55
N LEU A 67 1.06 -10.57 6.59
CA LEU A 67 -0.32 -10.99 6.44
C LEU A 67 -0.38 -12.53 6.45
N GLY A 68 -1.13 -13.07 7.39
CA GLY A 68 -1.32 -14.51 7.55
C GLY A 68 -2.42 -15.08 6.64
N GLY A 69 -3.18 -16.03 7.16
CA GLY A 69 -4.25 -16.72 6.44
C GLY A 69 -3.73 -17.46 5.19
N GLU A 70 -4.40 -17.26 4.06
CA GLU A 70 -4.00 -17.89 2.78
C GLU A 70 -2.71 -17.31 2.18
N TYR A 71 -2.22 -16.17 2.69
CA TYR A 71 -1.10 -15.45 2.09
C TYR A 71 0.26 -15.82 2.68
N GLN A 72 0.34 -15.97 4.01
CA GLN A 72 1.57 -16.30 4.75
C GLN A 72 2.80 -15.55 4.20
N VAL A 73 2.73 -14.23 4.15
CA VAL A 73 3.75 -13.38 3.51
C VAL A 73 4.14 -12.20 4.39
N ALA A 74 5.45 -11.99 4.52
CA ALA A 74 6.02 -10.78 5.10
C ALA A 74 6.47 -9.83 3.99
N GLY A 75 6.52 -8.54 4.26
CA GLY A 75 6.97 -7.57 3.27
C GLY A 75 7.24 -6.19 3.82
N LEU A 76 7.82 -5.36 2.96
CA LEU A 76 8.15 -3.97 3.24
C LEU A 76 7.78 -3.12 2.03
N LYS A 77 6.85 -2.19 2.23
CA LYS A 77 6.70 -1.08 1.29
C LYS A 77 7.63 0.05 1.70
N TRP A 78 8.51 0.48 0.80
CA TRP A 78 9.43 1.60 1.01
C TRP A 78 9.19 2.65 -0.06
N HIS A 79 8.94 3.90 0.36
CA HIS A 79 8.68 4.96 -0.61
C HIS A 79 9.26 6.31 -0.22
N GLY A 80 9.65 7.06 -1.25
CA GLY A 80 10.18 8.41 -1.17
C GLY A 80 10.91 8.82 -2.47
N PRO A 81 11.52 10.03 -2.49
CA PRO A 81 11.28 11.07 -1.51
C PRO A 81 9.84 11.60 -1.64
N ASN A 82 9.19 11.84 -0.50
CA ASN A 82 7.95 12.61 -0.44
C ASN A 82 8.36 14.04 -0.07
N ILE A 83 8.02 15.00 -0.92
CA ILE A 83 8.35 16.41 -0.72
C ILE A 83 7.04 17.17 -0.58
N ARG A 84 6.90 17.92 0.51
CA ARG A 84 5.70 18.73 0.75
C ARG A 84 5.56 19.75 -0.40
N GLY A 85 4.40 19.76 -1.05
CA GLY A 85 4.12 20.68 -2.16
C GLY A 85 4.69 20.28 -3.52
N SER A 86 5.31 19.09 -3.66
CA SER A 86 5.71 18.62 -4.99
C SER A 86 4.51 18.15 -5.81
N THR A 87 4.61 18.28 -7.13
CA THR A 87 3.66 17.71 -8.08
C THR A 87 3.69 16.17 -8.08
N ARG A 88 2.65 15.55 -8.65
CA ARG A 88 2.54 14.09 -8.83
C ARG A 88 3.75 13.54 -9.59
N GLY A 89 4.25 12.36 -9.19
CA GLY A 89 5.30 11.63 -9.91
C GLY A 89 6.72 11.77 -9.34
N THR A 90 6.91 12.47 -8.22
CA THR A 90 8.23 12.66 -7.58
C THR A 90 8.59 11.56 -6.58
N THR A 91 7.64 10.70 -6.21
CA THR A 91 7.84 9.62 -5.23
C THR A 91 7.87 8.27 -5.93
N ASN A 92 8.92 7.50 -5.67
CA ASN A 92 9.01 6.11 -6.05
C ASN A 92 8.52 5.22 -4.91
N TYR A 93 7.72 4.22 -5.25
CA TYR A 93 7.22 3.22 -4.31
C TYR A 93 7.83 1.88 -4.69
N THR A 94 8.31 1.16 -3.69
CA THR A 94 8.85 -0.19 -3.84
C THR A 94 8.17 -1.13 -2.85
N LEU A 95 8.05 -2.40 -3.21
CA LEU A 95 7.55 -3.44 -2.32
C LEU A 95 8.47 -4.66 -2.38
N ILE A 96 8.90 -5.14 -1.23
CA ILE A 96 9.63 -6.40 -1.08
C ILE A 96 8.70 -7.40 -0.40
N LEU A 97 8.66 -8.63 -0.89
CA LEU A 97 7.96 -9.75 -0.27
C LEU A 97 8.96 -10.84 0.14
N ASN A 98 8.72 -11.46 1.30
CA ASN A 98 9.59 -12.46 1.92
C ASN A 98 8.77 -13.62 2.48
N LYS A 99 9.38 -14.80 2.51
CA LYS A 99 8.84 -15.94 3.26
C LYS A 99 8.96 -15.63 4.77
N PRO A 100 7.86 -15.68 5.56
CA PRO A 100 7.90 -15.31 6.98
C PRO A 100 8.88 -16.16 7.80
N ASN A 101 8.94 -17.46 7.54
CA ASN A 101 9.70 -18.40 8.37
C ASN A 101 11.21 -18.41 8.08
N THR A 102 11.64 -17.95 6.90
CA THR A 102 13.04 -18.01 6.47
C THR A 102 13.64 -16.66 6.13
N GLY A 103 12.81 -15.62 6.01
CA GLY A 103 13.21 -14.31 5.48
C GLY A 103 13.57 -14.32 3.98
N ALA A 104 13.52 -15.48 3.30
CA ALA A 104 13.97 -15.61 1.93
C ALA A 104 13.14 -14.70 1.00
N PRO A 105 13.77 -13.91 0.13
CA PRO A 105 13.08 -12.95 -0.71
C PRO A 105 12.29 -13.65 -1.83
N ILE A 106 11.02 -13.31 -1.93
CA ILE A 106 10.08 -13.80 -2.94
C ILE A 106 10.16 -12.90 -4.18
N ALA A 107 9.85 -11.61 -4.00
CA ALA A 107 9.77 -10.66 -5.11
C ALA A 107 10.08 -9.22 -4.66
N PHE A 108 10.54 -8.42 -5.62
CA PHE A 108 10.72 -6.97 -5.52
C PHE A 108 9.86 -6.31 -6.61
N PHE A 109 9.09 -5.29 -6.24
CA PHE A 109 8.19 -4.58 -7.14
C PHE A 109 8.55 -3.10 -7.24
N GLU A 110 8.45 -2.54 -8.44
CA GLU A 110 7.99 -1.16 -8.61
C GLU A 110 6.50 -1.12 -8.24
N ALA A 111 6.13 -0.23 -7.31
CA ALA A 111 4.84 -0.30 -6.61
C ALA A 111 4.02 0.99 -6.68
N ASN A 112 4.29 1.87 -7.64
CA ASN A 112 3.52 3.09 -7.90
C ASN A 112 2.09 2.75 -8.33
N LEU A 113 1.88 1.93 -9.37
CA LEU A 113 0.52 1.53 -9.76
C LEU A 113 -0.16 0.72 -8.67
N LEU A 114 0.56 -0.22 -8.05
CA LEU A 114 0.02 -1.03 -6.96
C LEU A 114 -0.47 -0.14 -5.79
N THR A 115 0.30 0.90 -5.45
CA THR A 115 -0.07 1.87 -4.41
C THR A 115 -1.33 2.65 -4.78
N SER A 116 -1.48 3.09 -6.03
CA SER A 116 -2.69 3.77 -6.49
C SER A 116 -3.91 2.84 -6.46
N TYR A 117 -3.79 1.63 -7.02
CA TYR A 117 -4.88 0.67 -7.10
C TYR A 117 -5.37 0.20 -5.73
N ARG A 118 -4.46 -0.13 -4.81
CA ARG A 118 -4.87 -0.54 -3.45
C ARG A 118 -5.54 0.60 -2.68
N THR A 119 -5.14 1.85 -2.93
CA THR A 119 -5.76 3.02 -2.29
C THR A 119 -7.18 3.23 -2.83
N ALA A 120 -7.36 3.17 -4.14
CA ALA A 120 -8.68 3.24 -4.77
C ALA A 120 -9.58 2.08 -4.34
N ALA A 121 -9.05 0.85 -4.32
CA ALA A 121 -9.78 -0.34 -3.91
C ALA A 121 -10.24 -0.27 -2.44
N LEU A 122 -9.41 0.28 -1.55
CA LEU A 122 -9.80 0.52 -0.16
C LEU A 122 -10.98 1.49 -0.06
N SER A 123 -10.92 2.63 -0.76
CA SER A 123 -12.02 3.59 -0.78
C SER A 123 -13.30 2.99 -1.37
N LEU A 124 -13.20 2.25 -2.49
CA LEU A 124 -14.33 1.56 -3.10
C LEU A 124 -14.96 0.55 -2.14
N TYR A 125 -14.15 -0.26 -1.47
CA TYR A 125 -14.66 -1.22 -0.48
C TYR A 125 -15.37 -0.51 0.67
N ALA A 126 -14.79 0.57 1.22
CA ALA A 126 -15.42 1.37 2.26
C ALA A 126 -16.78 1.93 1.79
N THR A 127 -16.89 2.43 0.56
CA THR A 127 -18.18 2.87 -0.01
C THR A 127 -19.21 1.75 -0.02
N THR A 128 -18.83 0.51 -0.35
CA THR A 128 -19.80 -0.62 -0.33
C THR A 128 -20.36 -0.91 1.06
N LEU A 129 -19.57 -0.67 2.12
CA LEU A 129 -19.98 -0.89 3.50
C LEU A 129 -20.78 0.30 4.06
N LEU A 130 -20.42 1.52 3.69
CA LEU A 130 -20.93 2.74 4.31
C LEU A 130 -22.14 3.36 3.61
N LYS A 131 -22.48 2.94 2.38
CA LYS A 131 -23.58 3.55 1.61
C LYS A 131 -25.00 3.34 2.18
N GLN A 132 -25.17 2.63 3.31
CA GLN A 132 -26.46 2.43 4.01
C GLN A 132 -27.66 2.12 3.08
N ALA A 133 -27.46 1.24 2.09
CA ALA A 133 -28.44 0.90 1.06
C ALA A 133 -28.93 2.06 0.15
N GLN A 134 -28.32 3.24 0.23
CA GLN A 134 -28.64 4.36 -0.65
C GLN A 134 -28.07 4.16 -2.06
N THR A 135 -28.82 4.62 -3.05
CA THR A 135 -28.35 4.73 -4.43
C THR A 135 -27.47 5.98 -4.55
N ILE A 136 -26.22 5.79 -4.98
CA ILE A 136 -25.27 6.89 -5.20
C ILE A 136 -25.32 7.31 -6.66
N ASN A 137 -25.80 8.53 -6.90
CA ASN A 137 -25.95 9.09 -8.26
C ASN A 137 -24.94 10.20 -8.60
N LYS A 138 -24.17 10.65 -7.61
CA LYS A 138 -23.18 11.73 -7.76
C LYS A 138 -21.91 11.38 -6.99
N VAL A 139 -20.76 11.71 -7.57
CA VAL A 139 -19.45 11.55 -6.95
C VAL A 139 -18.72 12.89 -7.03
N GLY A 140 -18.28 13.41 -5.90
CA GLY A 140 -17.42 14.59 -5.83
C GLY A 140 -15.95 14.18 -5.76
N LEU A 141 -15.11 14.77 -6.61
CA LEU A 141 -13.67 14.56 -6.61
C LEU A 141 -12.99 15.88 -6.23
N ILE A 142 -12.22 15.89 -5.14
CA ILE A 142 -11.45 17.06 -4.69
C ILE A 142 -9.96 16.71 -4.77
N GLY A 143 -9.23 17.39 -5.67
CA GLY A 143 -7.82 17.13 -6.00
C GLY A 143 -7.65 16.31 -7.29
N GLY A 144 -7.05 16.91 -8.32
CA GLY A 144 -6.86 16.30 -9.66
C GLY A 144 -5.51 15.63 -9.86
N GLY A 145 -4.97 15.00 -8.80
CA GLY A 145 -3.64 14.39 -8.79
C GLY A 145 -3.66 12.90 -9.00
#